data_AF-A0A818PRX0-F1
#
_entry.id   AF-A0A818PRX0-F1
#
_cell.length_a   1.000
_cell.length_b   1.000
_cell.length_c   1.000
_cell.angle_alpha   90.00
_cell.angle_beta   90.00
_cell.angle_gamma   90.00
#
_symmetry.space_group_name_H-M   'P 1'
#
loop_
_entity.id
_entity.type
_entity.pdbx_description
1 polymer ?
#
loop_
_entity_poly.entity_id
_entity_poly.type
_entity_poly.pdbx_seq_one_letter_code
_entity_poly.pdbx_strand_id
1 'polypeptide(L)'
;EHPEKYVEGIRRVEILENESDHILRIVHFENDKWESLKELIVTDKTTGIIVYRLIDHPYFQGETINICRTTNQVFQTELEYEINWKLKDKNAAESIEDKYIAEQTLQLAINEMKRISEEAEANYR
;
A
#
# COMPACT_ATOMS: atom_id res chain seq x y z
N GLU A 1 -4.41 -5.22 6.40
CA GLU A 1 -4.25 -6.69 6.24
C GLU A 1 -4.53 -7.18 4.82
N HIS A 2 -5.69 -6.87 4.22
CA HIS A 2 -6.19 -7.47 2.97
C HIS A 2 -6.16 -6.52 1.74
N PRO A 3 -5.02 -6.32 1.08
CA PRO A 3 -4.86 -5.44 -0.07
C PRO A 3 -5.57 -5.96 -1.31
N GLU A 4 -5.84 -7.26 -1.41
CA GLU A 4 -6.61 -7.88 -2.50
C GLU A 4 -8.03 -7.32 -2.63
N LYS A 5 -8.52 -6.59 -1.62
CA LYS A 5 -9.84 -5.93 -1.66
C LYS A 5 -9.84 -4.60 -2.39
N TYR A 6 -8.67 -4.00 -2.61
CA TYR A 6 -8.55 -2.65 -3.16
C TYR A 6 -7.34 -2.46 -4.10
N VAL A 7 -6.50 -3.49 -4.28
CA VAL A 7 -5.39 -3.50 -5.24
C VAL A 7 -5.66 -4.61 -6.25
N GLU A 8 -5.80 -4.23 -7.52
CA GLU A 8 -5.99 -5.18 -8.62
C GLU A 8 -4.71 -6.01 -8.88
N GLY A 9 -4.89 -7.25 -9.32
CA GLY A 9 -3.78 -8.14 -9.68
C GLY A 9 -3.07 -8.81 -8.50
N ILE A 10 -3.60 -8.71 -7.28
CA ILE A 10 -3.16 -9.53 -6.14
C ILE A 10 -3.90 -10.86 -6.17
N ARG A 11 -3.13 -11.94 -6.30
CA ARG A 11 -3.65 -13.31 -6.29
C ARG A 11 -3.97 -13.81 -4.87
N ARG A 12 -3.04 -13.57 -3.95
CA ARG A 12 -3.16 -13.99 -2.54
C ARG A 12 -2.19 -13.22 -1.65
N VAL A 13 -2.48 -13.24 -0.35
CA VAL A 13 -1.65 -12.64 0.69
C VAL A 13 -1.39 -13.67 1.78
N GLU A 14 -0.13 -13.80 2.18
CA GLU A 14 0.32 -14.66 3.27
C GLU A 14 0.77 -13.77 4.43
N ILE A 15 0.11 -13.89 5.58
CA ILE A 15 0.50 -13.18 6.80
C ILE A 15 1.50 -14.05 7.57
N LEU A 16 2.72 -13.54 7.75
CA LEU A 16 3.80 -14.23 8.44
C LEU A 16 3.82 -13.88 9.93
N GLU A 17 3.58 -12.61 10.25
CA GLU A 17 3.47 -12.08 11.62
C GLU A 17 2.28 -11.11 11.66
N ASN A 18 1.48 -11.17 12.72
CA ASN A 18 0.36 -10.27 12.95
C ASN A 18 0.31 -9.86 14.42
N GLU A 19 0.83 -8.68 14.70
CA GLU A 19 0.88 -8.09 16.02
C GLU A 19 0.10 -6.77 16.04
N SER A 20 -0.15 -6.24 17.23
CA SER A 20 -1.07 -5.08 17.39
C SER A 20 -0.61 -3.79 16.69
N ASP A 21 0.69 -3.65 16.45
CA ASP A 21 1.38 -2.49 15.90
C ASP A 21 2.08 -2.77 14.56
N HIS A 22 2.20 -4.04 14.17
CA HIS A 22 2.83 -4.40 12.90
C HIS A 22 2.33 -5.71 12.28
N ILE A 23 2.46 -5.81 10.97
CA ILE A 23 2.13 -6.98 10.17
C ILE A 23 3.27 -7.25 9.20
N LEU A 24 3.82 -8.46 9.21
CA LEU A 24 4.75 -8.93 8.18
C LEU A 24 3.99 -9.82 7.22
N ARG A 25 4.02 -9.52 5.91
CA ARG A 25 3.29 -10.30 4.91
C ARG A 25 4.06 -10.51 3.61
N ILE A 26 3.65 -11.53 2.86
CA ILE A 26 4.01 -11.73 1.46
C ILE A 26 2.76 -11.51 0.61
N VAL A 27 2.89 -10.69 -0.43
CA VAL A 27 1.84 -10.43 -1.42
C VAL A 27 2.24 -11.13 -2.71
N HIS A 28 1.37 -11.98 -3.24
CA HIS A 28 1.57 -12.66 -4.51
C HIS A 28 0.71 -12.02 -5.59
N PHE A 29 1.32 -11.72 -6.73
CA PHE A 29 0.61 -11.11 -7.85
C PHE A 29 0.15 -12.15 -8.87
N GLU A 30 -0.83 -11.79 -9.68
CA GLU A 30 -1.29 -12.60 -10.83
C GLU A 30 -0.41 -12.41 -12.07
N ASN A 31 0.44 -11.38 -12.09
CA ASN A 31 1.25 -11.04 -13.25
C ASN A 31 2.58 -11.82 -13.30
N ASP A 32 3.11 -11.99 -14.51
CA ASP A 32 4.38 -12.68 -14.76
C ASP A 32 5.61 -11.83 -14.45
N LYS A 33 5.43 -10.53 -14.15
CA LYS A 33 6.54 -9.59 -13.91
C LYS A 33 7.12 -9.75 -12.50
N TRP A 34 6.26 -9.87 -11.48
CA TRP A 34 6.66 -10.02 -10.09
C TRP A 34 5.89 -11.17 -9.45
N GLU A 35 6.59 -12.24 -9.05
CA GLU A 35 5.94 -13.38 -8.41
C GLU A 35 5.37 -13.01 -7.04
N SER A 36 6.13 -12.23 -6.26
CA SER A 36 5.71 -11.74 -4.95
C SER A 36 6.56 -10.56 -4.46
N LEU A 37 6.07 -9.88 -3.44
CA LEU A 37 6.86 -9.00 -2.59
C LEU A 37 6.62 -9.33 -1.11
N LYS A 38 7.64 -9.09 -0.28
CA LYS A 38 7.55 -9.16 1.17
C LYS A 38 7.60 -7.76 1.75
N GLU A 39 6.67 -7.44 2.63
CA GLU A 39 6.61 -6.13 3.27
C GLU A 39 6.28 -6.21 4.75
N LEU A 40 6.79 -5.23 5.50
CA LEU A 40 6.48 -4.97 6.90
C LEU A 40 5.60 -3.72 6.97
N ILE A 41 4.43 -3.86 7.57
CA ILE A 41 3.49 -2.78 7.80
C ILE A 41 3.59 -2.40 9.25
N VAL A 42 3.89 -1.13 9.54
CA VAL A 42 3.90 -0.60 10.91
C VAL A 42 2.80 0.43 11.03
N THR A 43 1.98 0.34 12.07
CA THR A 43 0.83 1.23 12.29
C THR A 43 0.99 1.98 13.60
N ASP A 44 1.06 3.30 13.53
CA ASP A 44 0.92 4.18 14.68
C ASP A 44 -0.52 4.74 14.72
N LYS A 45 -1.34 4.12 15.58
CA LYS A 45 -2.75 4.52 15.76
C LYS A 45 -2.91 5.89 16.42
N THR A 46 -1.90 6.37 17.14
CA THR A 46 -1.96 7.68 17.82
C THR A 46 -1.78 8.81 16.82
N THR A 47 -0.89 8.64 15.84
CA THR A 47 -0.61 9.66 14.82
C THR A 47 -1.37 9.43 13.51
N GLY A 48 -2.02 8.28 13.34
CA GLY A 48 -2.70 7.91 12.10
C GLY A 48 -1.75 7.56 10.95
N ILE A 49 -0.51 7.21 11.27
CA ILE A 49 0.54 6.89 10.28
C ILE A 49 0.60 5.37 10.07
N ILE A 50 0.64 4.96 8.81
CA ILE A 50 0.85 3.57 8.40
C ILE A 50 2.02 3.55 7.43
N VAL A 51 3.06 2.79 7.75
CA VAL A 51 4.26 2.65 6.92
C VAL A 51 4.31 1.25 6.33
N TYR A 52 4.37 1.15 5.01
CA TYR A 52 4.54 -0.08 4.24
C TYR A 52 5.98 -0.15 3.76
N ARG A 53 6.82 -0.95 4.42
CA ARG A 53 8.23 -1.08 4.09
C ARG A 53 8.49 -2.32 3.27
N LEU A 54 9.13 -2.15 2.11
CA LEU A 54 9.60 -3.26 1.28
C LEU A 54 10.76 -3.97 2.00
N ILE A 55 10.53 -5.22 2.38
CA ILE A 55 11.53 -6.11 2.98
C ILE A 55 12.24 -6.90 1.89
N ASP A 56 11.46 -7.47 0.96
CA ASP A 56 11.99 -8.17 -0.19
C ASP A 56 11.18 -7.86 -1.45
N HIS A 57 11.89 -7.43 -2.48
CA HIS A 57 11.36 -7.07 -3.78
C HIS A 57 12.52 -7.14 -4.79
N PRO A 58 12.34 -7.70 -6.00
CA PRO A 58 13.43 -7.88 -6.96
C PRO A 58 14.16 -6.57 -7.33
N TYR A 59 13.40 -5.50 -7.61
CA TYR A 59 13.96 -4.25 -8.14
C TYR A 59 14.04 -3.07 -7.17
N PHE A 60 13.09 -2.95 -6.23
CA PHE A 60 12.94 -1.78 -5.38
C PHE A 60 13.29 -2.05 -3.91
N GLN A 61 13.60 -0.96 -3.22
CA GLN A 61 13.65 -0.89 -1.77
C GLN A 61 13.10 0.48 -1.34
N GLY A 62 12.63 0.57 -0.10
CA GLY A 62 12.06 1.79 0.44
C GLY A 62 10.73 1.52 1.13
N GLU A 63 9.94 2.57 1.27
CA GLU A 63 8.66 2.49 1.95
C GLU A 63 7.62 3.42 1.34
N THR A 64 6.37 3.09 1.57
CA THR A 64 5.21 3.94 1.31
C THR A 64 4.63 4.36 2.64
N ILE A 65 4.38 5.64 2.84
CA ILE A 65 3.85 6.20 4.08
C ILE A 65 2.45 6.71 3.79
N ASN A 66 1.46 6.24 4.54
CA ASN A 66 0.10 6.75 4.51
C ASN A 66 -0.18 7.49 5.83
N ILE A 67 -0.76 8.68 5.73
CA ILE A 67 -1.09 9.52 6.88
C ILE A 67 -2.58 9.85 6.80
N CYS A 68 -3.35 9.31 7.74
CA CYS A 68 -4.78 9.58 7.87
C CYS A 68 -5.00 10.69 8.90
N ARG A 69 -5.63 11.80 8.50
CA ARG A 69 -5.95 12.91 9.40
C ARG A 69 -7.45 13.19 9.34
N THR A 70 -8.10 13.23 10.50
CA THR A 70 -9.45 13.79 10.59
C THR A 70 -9.34 15.31 10.61
N THR A 71 -10.05 15.99 9.70
CA THR A 71 -10.07 17.44 9.68
C THR A 71 -11.21 17.95 10.56
N ASN A 72 -11.05 19.15 11.12
CA ASN A 72 -12.09 19.79 11.94
C ASN A 72 -13.29 20.27 11.08
N GLN A 73 -13.26 20.06 9.76
CA GLN A 73 -14.35 20.37 8.85
C GLN A 73 -15.20 19.10 8.65
N VAL A 74 -16.39 19.09 9.23
CA VAL A 74 -17.50 18.16 8.93
C VAL A 74 -17.07 16.71 8.64
N PHE A 75 -16.57 15.98 9.64
CA PHE A 75 -16.32 14.53 9.57
C PHE A 75 -15.53 14.06 8.34
N GLN A 76 -14.70 14.92 7.74
CA GLN A 76 -13.85 14.53 6.62
C GLN A 76 -12.54 13.90 7.11
N THR A 77 -12.11 12.86 6.40
CA THR A 77 -10.80 12.25 6.59
C THR A 77 -9.95 12.56 5.35
N GLU A 78 -8.80 13.17 5.57
CA GLU A 78 -7.77 13.35 4.56
C GLU A 78 -6.78 12.19 4.64
N LEU A 79 -6.50 11.60 3.47
CA LEU A 79 -5.44 10.61 3.30
C LEU A 79 -4.33 11.25 2.49
N GLU A 80 -3.18 11.47 3.12
CA GLU A 80 -1.93 11.83 2.45
C GLU A 80 -1.09 10.57 2.27
N TYR A 81 -0.37 10.46 1.15
CA TYR A 81 0.52 9.34 0.90
C TYR A 81 1.84 9.80 0.28
N GLU A 82 2.92 9.10 0.60
CA GLU A 82 4.27 9.37 0.12
C GLU A 82 4.95 8.07 -0.30
N ILE A 83 5.57 8.04 -1.48
CA ILE A 83 6.33 6.89 -1.98
C ILE A 83 7.82 7.22 -1.97
N ASN A 84 8.58 6.50 -1.14
CA ASN A 84 10.03 6.66 -0.99
C ASN A 84 10.80 5.47 -1.58
N TRP A 85 10.48 5.08 -2.82
CA TRP A 85 11.10 3.94 -3.48
C TRP A 85 12.31 4.33 -4.30
N LYS A 86 13.36 3.52 -4.17
CA LYS A 86 14.58 3.60 -4.98
C LYS A 86 14.94 2.24 -5.55
N LEU A 87 15.64 2.27 -6.68
CA LEU A 87 16.19 1.06 -7.28
C LEU A 87 17.27 0.45 -6.39
N LYS A 88 17.30 -0.89 -6.34
CA LYS A 88 18.43 -1.63 -5.79
C LYS A 88 19.65 -1.51 -6.71
N ASP A 89 19.44 -1.50 -8.04
CA ASP A 89 20.48 -1.31 -9.07
C ASP A 89 20.11 -0.17 -10.02
N LYS A 90 21.05 0.73 -10.29
CA LYS A 90 20.86 1.93 -11.11
C LYS A 90 20.78 1.64 -12.62
N ASN A 91 21.11 0.43 -13.07
CA ASN A 91 21.17 0.09 -14.50
C ASN A 91 19.89 -0.58 -15.06
N ALA A 92 18.86 -0.78 -14.24
CA ALA A 92 17.62 -1.44 -14.68
C ALA A 92 16.68 -0.43 -15.36
N ALA A 93 16.81 -0.19 -16.67
CA ALA A 93 15.89 0.70 -17.40
C ALA A 93 14.42 0.25 -17.28
N GLU A 94 14.15 -1.06 -17.27
CA GLU A 94 12.81 -1.64 -17.05
C GLU A 94 12.22 -1.26 -15.69
N SER A 95 13.07 -1.04 -14.69
CA SER A 95 12.62 -0.69 -13.34
C SER A 95 12.11 0.75 -13.21
N ILE A 96 12.40 1.63 -14.17
CA ILE A 96 11.83 2.99 -14.17
C ILE A 96 10.36 2.94 -14.60
N GLU A 97 10.05 2.19 -15.66
CA GLU A 97 8.67 1.97 -16.10
C GLU A 97 7.88 1.22 -15.03
N ASP A 98 8.48 0.20 -14.41
CA ASP A 98 7.86 -0.53 -13.31
C ASP A 98 7.59 0.37 -12.09
N LYS A 99 8.46 1.36 -11.79
CA LYS A 99 8.21 2.34 -10.74
C LYS A 99 6.97 3.17 -11.06
N TYR A 100 6.87 3.64 -12.29
CA TYR A 100 5.72 4.41 -12.75
C TYR A 100 4.44 3.58 -12.69
N ILE A 101 4.48 2.30 -13.12
CA ILE A 101 3.34 1.38 -12.99
C ILE A 101 2.94 1.22 -11.53
N ALA A 102 3.89 1.02 -10.62
CA ALA A 102 3.60 0.88 -9.19
C ALA A 102 2.96 2.14 -8.58
N GLU A 103 3.43 3.34 -8.97
CA GLU A 103 2.82 4.61 -8.58
C GLU A 103 1.36 4.71 -9.07
N GLN A 104 1.08 4.32 -10.32
CA GLN A 104 -0.29 4.28 -10.87
C GLN A 104 -1.17 3.26 -10.15
N THR A 105 -0.66 2.06 -9.87
CA THR A 105 -1.38 1.02 -9.12
C THR A 105 -1.73 1.50 -7.72
N LEU A 106 -0.82 2.20 -7.02
CA LEU A 106 -1.14 2.77 -5.71
C LEU A 106 -2.23 3.84 -5.81
N GLN A 107 -2.15 4.73 -6.81
CA GLN A 107 -3.16 5.77 -7.00
C GLN A 107 -4.55 5.18 -7.27
N LEU A 108 -4.64 4.12 -8.08
CA LEU A 108 -5.87 3.37 -8.30
C LEU A 108 -6.38 2.73 -7.00
N ALA A 109 -5.49 2.12 -6.23
CA ALA A 109 -5.84 1.50 -4.97
C ALA A 109 -6.37 2.50 -3.93
N ILE A 110 -5.77 3.70 -3.88
CA ILE A 110 -6.24 4.80 -3.03
C ILE A 110 -7.63 5.27 -3.46
N ASN A 111 -7.85 5.44 -4.76
CA ASN A 111 -9.16 5.83 -5.28
C ASN A 111 -10.23 4.78 -4.97
N GLU A 112 -9.89 3.50 -5.04
CA GLU A 112 -10.80 2.40 -4.71
C GLU A 112 -11.10 2.35 -3.20
N MET A 113 -10.10 2.52 -2.34
CA MET A 113 -10.31 2.65 -0.90
C MET A 113 -11.23 3.83 -0.57
N LYS A 114 -11.05 4.97 -1.25
CA LYS A 114 -11.93 6.13 -1.11
C LYS A 114 -13.37 5.78 -1.49
N ARG A 115 -13.59 5.16 -2.65
CA ARG A 115 -14.92 4.74 -3.13
C ARG A 115 -15.61 3.82 -2.12
N ILE A 116 -14.91 2.78 -1.65
CA ILE A 116 -15.44 1.82 -0.66
C ILE A 116 -15.79 2.53 0.66
N SER A 117 -14.96 3.47 1.11
CA SER A 117 -15.21 4.24 2.34
C SER A 117 -16.45 5.13 2.22
N GLU A 118 -16.62 5.82 1.09
CA GLU A 118 -17.79 6.68 0.83
C GLU A 118 -19.09 5.86 0.71
N GLU A 119 -19.05 4.69 0.08
CA GLU A 119 -20.20 3.77 0.01
C GLU A 119 -20.58 3.19 1.37
N ALA A 120 -19.59 2.85 2.20
CA ALA A 120 -19.85 2.41 3.56
C ALA A 120 -20.60 3.50 4.34
N GLU A 121 -20.14 4.75 4.29
CA GLU A 121 -20.80 5.87 4.98
C GLU A 121 -22.24 6.10 4.50
N ALA A 122 -22.50 6.00 3.19
CA ALA A 122 -23.83 6.17 2.63
C ALA A 122 -24.84 5.11 3.12
N ASN A 123 -24.38 3.89 3.39
CA ASN A 123 -25.23 2.81 3.89
C ASN A 123 -25.56 2.90 5.40
N TYR A 124 -24.85 3.76 6.15
CA TYR A 124 -25.10 3.99 7.58
C TYR A 124 -25.91 5.27 7.87
N ARG A 125 -26.31 6.02 6.84
CA ARG A 125 -27.20 7.19 6.93
C ARG A 125 -28.63 6.83 6.53
#